data_AF-A0A0R3WY12-F1
#
_entry.id   AF-A0A0R3WY12-F1
#
_cell.length_a   1.000
_cell.length_b   1.000
_cell.length_c   1.000
_cell.angle_alpha   90.00
_cell.angle_beta   90.00
_cell.angle_gamma   90.00
#
_symmetry.space_group_name_H-M   'P 1'
#
loop_
_entity.id
_entity.type
_entity.pdbx_description
1 polymer ?
#
loop_
_entity_poly.entity_id
_entity_poly.type
_entity_poly.pdbx_seq_one_letter_code
_entity_poly.pdbx_strand_id
1 'polypeptide(L)'
;MLLRKSPTSRRLSSDEILTRLKKILLVLKYVNSKDLFMEAHKAHLMRRLILETSADNELEEFMVEKLRASFFYANDEFAGFVF
;
A
#
# COMPACT_ATOMS: atom_id res chain seq x y z
N MET A 1 -11.35 2.80 -5.92
CA MET A 1 -10.25 2.23 -5.13
C MET A 1 -9.53 1.20 -5.99
N LEU A 2 -8.21 1.31 -6.20
CA LEU A 2 -7.46 0.55 -7.23
C LEU A 2 -7.43 -0.97 -6.98
N LEU A 3 -7.33 -1.39 -5.72
CA LEU A 3 -7.26 -2.80 -5.32
C LEU A 3 -8.63 -3.48 -5.13
N ARG A 4 -9.73 -2.74 -5.30
CA ARG A 4 -11.09 -3.28 -5.18
C ARG A 4 -11.60 -3.67 -6.57
N LYS A 5 -12.20 -4.87 -6.68
CA LYS A 5 -13.02 -5.29 -7.84
C LYS A 5 -14.06 -4.21 -8.13
N SER A 6 -13.76 -3.37 -9.12
CA SER A 6 -14.59 -2.23 -9.52
C SER A 6 -14.53 -2.06 -11.04
N PRO A 7 -15.48 -1.34 -11.65
CA PRO A 7 -15.44 -1.07 -13.10
C PRO A 7 -14.12 -0.43 -13.54
N THR A 8 -13.49 0.35 -12.65
CA THR A 8 -12.20 1.00 -12.89
C THR A 8 -11.02 0.01 -12.83
N SER A 9 -11.02 -0.95 -11.91
CA SER A 9 -9.94 -1.95 -11.82
C SER A 9 -9.98 -2.96 -12.97
N ARG A 10 -11.18 -3.25 -13.51
CA ARG A 10 -11.36 -4.15 -14.68
C ARG A 10 -10.88 -3.56 -16.02
N ARG A 11 -10.75 -2.24 -16.10
CA ARG A 11 -10.30 -1.55 -17.32
C ARG A 11 -8.79 -1.34 -17.37
N LEU A 12 -8.09 -1.61 -16.27
CA LEU A 12 -6.66 -1.41 -16.12
C LEU A 12 -5.97 -2.77 -16.08
N SER A 13 -4.82 -2.88 -16.74
CA SER A 13 -3.93 -4.04 -16.57
C SER A 13 -3.36 -4.06 -15.15
N SER A 14 -3.03 -5.24 -14.61
CA SER A 14 -2.30 -5.39 -13.35
C SER A 14 -1.00 -4.56 -13.36
N ASP A 15 -0.32 -4.41 -14.50
CA ASP A 15 0.89 -3.58 -14.65
C ASP A 15 0.63 -2.07 -14.49
N GLU A 16 -0.50 -1.59 -15.00
CA GLU A 16 -0.90 -0.19 -14.84
C GLU A 16 -1.28 0.09 -13.39
N ILE A 17 -1.93 -0.86 -12.73
CA ILE A 17 -2.24 -0.79 -11.30
C ILE A 17 -0.94 -0.75 -10.50
N LEU A 18 0.00 -1.68 -10.75
CA LEU A 18 1.34 -1.68 -10.13
C LEU A 18 2.06 -0.34 -10.31
N THR A 19 2.03 0.22 -11.51
CA THR A 19 2.69 1.50 -11.81
C THR A 19 2.09 2.64 -10.99
N ARG A 20 0.76 2.67 -10.85
CA ARG A 20 0.07 3.67 -10.00
C ARG A 20 0.38 3.45 -8.52
N LEU A 21 0.42 2.21 -8.06
CA LEU A 21 0.78 1.87 -6.67
C LEU A 21 2.21 2.32 -6.33
N LYS A 22 3.18 2.08 -7.22
CA LYS A 22 4.56 2.58 -7.08
C LYS A 22 4.62 4.11 -6.98
N LYS A 23 3.83 4.84 -7.77
CA LYS A 23 3.73 6.31 -7.68
C LYS A 23 3.16 6.76 -6.34
N ILE A 24 2.13 6.10 -5.82
CA ILE A 24 1.56 6.40 -4.49
C ILE A 24 2.61 6.18 -3.40
N LEU A 25 3.34 5.06 -3.44
CA LEU A 25 4.42 4.76 -2.49
C LEU A 25 5.54 5.81 -2.56
N LEU A 26 5.84 6.35 -3.75
CA LEU A 26 6.81 7.43 -3.90
C LEU A 26 6.33 8.70 -3.21
N VAL A 27 5.08 9.14 -3.43
CA VAL A 27 4.52 10.31 -2.74
C VAL A 27 4.52 10.08 -1.22
N LEU A 28 4.14 8.89 -0.78
CA LEU A 28 4.11 8.53 0.64
C LEU A 28 5.48 8.66 1.32
N LYS A 29 6.60 8.52 0.60
CA LYS A 29 7.94 8.77 1.17
C LYS A 29 8.13 10.20 1.66
N TYR A 30 7.51 11.17 0.98
CA TYR A 30 7.65 12.60 1.25
C TYR A 30 6.57 13.17 2.18
N VAL A 31 5.56 12.38 2.55
CA VAL A 31 4.50 12.80 3.48
C VAL A 31 4.95 12.49 4.91
N ASN A 32 4.82 13.47 5.82
CA ASN A 32 5.17 13.30 7.24
C ASN A 32 4.14 12.42 7.99
N SER A 33 2.85 12.57 7.69
CA SER A 33 1.75 11.82 8.34
C SER A 33 1.46 10.50 7.64
N LYS A 34 2.45 9.59 7.59
CA LYS A 34 2.31 8.26 6.95
C LYS A 34 1.33 7.36 7.69
N ASP A 35 1.17 7.57 8.99
CA ASP A 35 0.25 6.88 9.90
C ASP A 35 -1.23 7.04 9.50
N LEU A 36 -1.66 8.24 9.09
CA LEU A 36 -3.02 8.49 8.63
C LEU A 36 -3.36 7.67 7.37
N PHE A 37 -2.40 7.60 6.43
CA PHE A 37 -2.56 6.77 5.24
C PHE A 37 -2.62 5.29 5.59
N MET A 38 -1.79 4.84 6.53
CA MET A 38 -1.77 3.46 7.00
C MET A 38 -3.09 3.05 7.64
N GLU A 39 -3.67 3.91 8.48
CA GLU A 39 -4.94 3.62 9.14
C GLU A 39 -6.09 3.51 8.13
N ALA A 40 -6.16 4.45 7.18
CA ALA A 40 -7.12 4.38 6.09
C ALA A 40 -6.91 3.13 5.21
N HIS A 41 -5.66 2.78 4.90
CA HIS A 41 -5.34 1.60 4.10
C HIS A 41 -5.74 0.30 4.82
N LYS A 42 -5.43 0.17 6.11
CA LYS A 42 -5.82 -0.98 6.95
C LYS A 42 -7.34 -1.16 6.98
N ALA A 43 -8.09 -0.09 7.25
CA ALA A 43 -9.55 -0.14 7.30
C ALA A 43 -10.14 -0.65 5.97
N HIS A 44 -9.58 -0.20 4.84
CA HIS A 44 -10.03 -0.66 3.54
C HIS A 44 -9.55 -2.08 3.17
N LEU A 45 -8.34 -2.48 3.59
CA LEU A 45 -7.83 -3.84 3.43
C LEU A 45 -8.71 -4.84 4.18
N MET A 46 -9.01 -4.58 5.45
CA MET A 46 -9.92 -5.43 6.24
C MET A 46 -11.26 -5.62 5.56
N ARG A 47 -11.88 -4.53 5.07
CA ARG A 47 -13.15 -4.62 4.34
C ARG A 47 -13.05 -5.46 3.06
N ARG A 48 -11.92 -5.39 2.34
CA ARG A 48 -11.72 -6.17 1.10
C ARG A 48 -11.52 -7.65 1.39
N LEU A 49 -10.75 -7.99 2.42
CA LEU A 49 -10.52 -9.37 2.85
C LEU A 49 -11.82 -10.03 3.33
N ILE A 50 -12.59 -9.35 4.20
CA ILE A 50 -13.86 -9.87 4.71
C ILE A 50 -14.90 -10.11 3.59
N LEU A 51 -14.96 -9.19 2.62
CA LEU A 51 -15.93 -9.26 1.53
C LEU A 51 -15.39 -10.01 0.30
N GLU A 52 -14.15 -10.51 0.34
CA GLU A 52 -13.46 -11.16 -0.79
C GLU A 52 -13.49 -10.34 -2.11
N THR A 53 -13.47 -9.01 -1.97
CA THR A 53 -13.61 -8.06 -3.10
C THR A 53 -12.27 -7.57 -3.65
N SER A 54 -11.18 -8.24 -3.29
CA SER A 54 -9.84 -7.95 -3.80
C SER A 54 -9.76 -8.21 -5.30
N ALA A 55 -9.23 -7.25 -6.05
CA ALA A 55 -9.11 -7.33 -7.51
C ALA A 55 -8.01 -8.31 -7.92
N ASP A 56 -6.92 -8.32 -7.17
CA ASP A 56 -5.71 -9.10 -7.43
C ASP A 56 -4.98 -9.26 -6.09
N ASN A 57 -4.77 -10.51 -5.67
CA ASN A 57 -4.19 -10.83 -4.37
C ASN A 57 -2.67 -10.58 -4.36
N GLU A 58 -1.98 -10.75 -5.50
CA GLU A 58 -0.54 -10.49 -5.61
C GLU A 58 -0.25 -8.99 -5.45
N LEU A 59 -1.11 -8.13 -5.98
CA LEU A 59 -0.99 -6.68 -5.82
C LEU A 59 -1.29 -6.21 -4.39
N GLU A 60 -2.16 -6.94 -3.70
CA GLU A 60 -2.48 -6.68 -2.31
C GLU A 60 -1.30 -7.04 -1.40
N GLU A 61 -0.68 -8.20 -1.62
CA GLU A 61 0.55 -8.62 -0.95
C GLU A 61 1.69 -7.63 -1.22
N PHE A 62 1.92 -7.25 -2.48
CA PHE A 62 2.91 -6.23 -2.85
C PHE A 62 2.73 -4.93 -2.05
N MET A 63 1.50 -4.45 -1.89
CA MET A 63 1.24 -3.22 -1.15
C MET A 63 1.51 -3.37 0.35
N VAL A 64 1.12 -4.49 0.95
CA VAL A 64 1.39 -4.77 2.37
C VAL A 64 2.89 -4.85 2.61
N GLU A 65 3.64 -5.56 1.77
CA GLU A 65 5.09 -5.67 1.87
C GLU A 65 5.79 -4.30 1.76
N LYS A 66 5.42 -3.49 0.76
CA LYS A 66 6.04 -2.17 0.57
C LYS A 66 5.71 -1.20 1.68
N LEU A 67 4.49 -1.22 2.21
CA LEU A 67 4.12 -0.38 3.35
C LEU A 67 4.85 -0.82 4.62
N ARG A 68 4.98 -2.12 4.86
CA ARG A 68 5.79 -2.67 5.96
C ARG A 68 7.24 -2.23 5.85
N ALA A 69 7.87 -2.43 4.70
CA ALA A 69 9.24 -1.99 4.44
C ALA A 69 9.40 -0.48 4.70
N SER A 70 8.48 0.35 4.21
CA SER A 70 8.56 1.81 4.40
C SER A 70 8.56 2.28 5.85
N PHE A 71 8.02 1.45 6.78
CA PHE A 71 7.89 1.78 8.19
C PHE A 71 9.00 1.13 9.04
N PHE A 72 9.43 -0.08 8.69
CA PHE A 72 10.53 -0.76 9.37
C PHE A 72 11.89 -0.13 9.00
N TYR A 73 12.16 0.16 7.73
CA TYR A 73 13.41 0.83 7.33
C TYR A 73 13.49 2.30 7.78
N ALA A 74 12.35 2.95 8.06
CA ALA A 74 12.35 4.29 8.66
C ALA A 74 12.76 4.29 10.15
N ASN A 75 12.66 3.16 10.83
CA ASN A 75 13.13 3.02 12.22
C ASN A 75 14.58 2.53 12.32
N ASP A 76 15.11 1.86 11.29
CA ASP A 76 16.52 1.44 11.25
C ASP A 76 17.50 2.59 10.94
N GLU A 77 17.09 3.65 10.22
CA GLU A 77 17.94 4.84 10.05
C GLU A 77 18.17 5.61 11.38
N PHE A 78 17.35 5.38 12.42
CA PHE A 78 17.60 5.89 13.77
C PHE A 78 18.34 4.88 14.68
N ALA A 79 18.33 3.59 14.35
CA ALA A 79 19.08 2.57 15.08
C ALA A 79 20.60 2.67 14.85
N GLY A 80 21.03 3.31 13.75
CA GLY A 80 22.44 3.59 13.47
C GLY A 80 23.07 4.74 14.28
N PHE A 81 22.33 5.37 15.20
CA PHE A 81 22.81 6.47 16.05
C PHE A 81 22.68 6.19 17.56
N VAL A 82 22.38 4.96 17.97
CA VAL A 82 22.38 4.58 19.38
C VAL A 82 23.48 3.54 19.63
N PHE A 83 24.55 4.06 20.24
CA PHE A 83 25.86 3.50 20.62
C PHE A 83 26.95 3.48 19.54
#